data_AF-A0A563U875-F1
#
_entry.id   AF-A0A563U875-F1
#
_cell.length_a   1.000
_cell.length_b   1.000
_cell.length_c   1.000
_cell.angle_alpha   90.00
_cell.angle_beta   90.00
_cell.angle_gamma   90.00
#
_symmetry.space_group_name_H-M   'P 1'
#
loop_
_entity.id
_entity.type
_entity.pdbx_description
1 polymer ?
#
loop_
_entity_poly.entity_id
_entity_poly.type
_entity_poly.pdbx_seq_one_letter_code
_entity_poly.pdbx_strand_id
1 'polypeptide(L)'
;MPKFIIGNTVVLQSHPFQENITSIIISGEFLMIPPIMIVTEIINHDDDPEPKPVNKYKCIWFSSKRNQFVESNLLEGDLRLINLKEIEEEELQLGSLVALKTLPVELGKERSFLHSELLQNSTKKTNTSSGLLTFVSPVMSVIEIVKHNDEKDSKVSSDIKRKKIYPENLVKCKWFDAAGEKFSEYLLPIESLLVIPKPNEELLSMLSKAISEDSYLLTGDTLLKPLQLSNRSGYFHLTYFDYVLNKNISKEIDQIIDPKIILNPFKTHAPIFKKRKKGGKIILKQTIDINTLLEKALKRTDKKYLFIKYQDRFGQITTRTISRYELIEGEDDLSLKKSLIKYLRAFCHLRNADRNFRITSIIEVSELVLAY
;
A
#
# COMPACT_ATOMS: atom_id res chain seq x y z
N MET A 1 1.72 -31.46 -23.56
CA MET A 1 1.85 -29.99 -23.58
C MET A 1 2.44 -29.56 -22.25
N PRO A 2 3.39 -28.62 -22.23
CA PRO A 2 4.01 -28.17 -20.98
C PRO A 2 2.94 -27.51 -20.08
N LYS A 3 3.00 -27.79 -18.78
CA LYS A 3 2.05 -27.26 -17.79
C LYS A 3 2.25 -25.76 -17.54
N PHE A 4 3.48 -25.29 -17.69
CA PHE A 4 3.84 -23.88 -17.54
C PHE A 4 4.40 -23.35 -18.84
N ILE A 5 4.13 -22.08 -19.12
CA ILE A 5 4.68 -21.32 -20.24
C ILE A 5 5.78 -20.36 -19.77
N ILE A 6 6.63 -19.91 -20.69
CA ILE A 6 7.64 -18.89 -20.41
C ILE A 6 6.94 -17.61 -19.93
N GLY A 7 7.52 -16.96 -18.93
CA GLY A 7 6.93 -15.78 -18.27
C GLY A 7 5.92 -16.11 -17.18
N ASN A 8 5.49 -17.37 -17.01
CA ASN A 8 4.66 -17.73 -15.87
C ASN A 8 5.41 -17.53 -14.56
N THR A 9 4.69 -16.99 -13.58
CA THR A 9 5.16 -16.86 -12.20
C THR A 9 4.85 -18.12 -11.43
N VAL A 10 5.87 -18.72 -10.84
CA VAL A 10 5.79 -20.01 -10.13
C VAL A 10 6.45 -19.94 -8.76
N VAL A 11 6.02 -20.82 -7.87
CA VAL A 11 6.62 -21.04 -6.55
C VAL A 11 6.85 -22.52 -6.31
N LEU A 12 7.73 -22.83 -5.36
CA LEU A 12 7.83 -24.19 -4.85
C LEU A 12 6.54 -24.59 -4.12
N GLN A 13 6.20 -25.88 -4.13
CA GLN A 13 5.04 -26.40 -3.38
C GLN A 13 5.08 -26.06 -1.88
N SER A 14 6.28 -25.92 -1.32
CA SER A 14 6.53 -25.54 0.08
C SER A 14 6.29 -24.06 0.37
N HIS A 15 6.11 -23.21 -0.65
CA HIS A 15 5.81 -21.80 -0.46
C HIS A 15 4.40 -21.62 0.14
N PRO A 16 4.19 -20.68 1.08
CA PRO A 16 2.89 -20.46 1.73
C PRO A 16 1.82 -19.92 0.77
N PHE A 17 2.21 -19.30 -0.34
CA PHE A 17 1.26 -18.74 -1.29
C PHE A 17 0.54 -19.83 -2.09
N GLN A 18 -0.72 -19.52 -2.40
CA GLN A 18 -1.58 -20.33 -3.24
C GLN A 18 -1.95 -19.54 -4.50
N GLU A 19 -2.52 -20.21 -5.50
CA GLU A 19 -2.77 -19.66 -6.84
C GLU A 19 -3.42 -18.27 -6.81
N ASN A 20 -4.43 -18.07 -5.96
CA ASN A 20 -5.17 -16.81 -5.82
C ASN A 20 -4.96 -16.12 -4.46
N ILE A 21 -4.09 -16.67 -3.59
CA ILE A 21 -3.88 -16.16 -2.23
C ILE A 21 -2.41 -15.79 -2.06
N THR A 22 -2.14 -14.51 -2.29
CA THR A 22 -0.80 -13.89 -2.19
C THR A 22 -0.68 -12.91 -1.03
N SER A 23 -1.79 -12.46 -0.44
CA SER A 23 -1.81 -11.55 0.71
C SER A 23 -1.83 -12.32 2.04
N ILE A 24 -0.74 -13.04 2.32
CA ILE A 24 -0.58 -13.81 3.57
C ILE A 24 0.51 -13.16 4.40
N ILE A 25 0.22 -12.89 5.67
CA ILE A 25 1.22 -12.47 6.65
C ILE A 25 2.01 -13.69 7.08
N ILE A 26 3.32 -13.65 6.85
CA ILE A 26 4.25 -14.71 7.25
C ILE A 26 4.54 -14.57 8.74
N SER A 27 4.26 -15.62 9.49
CA SER A 27 4.58 -15.73 10.91
C SER A 27 5.52 -16.91 11.13
N GLY A 28 6.64 -16.70 11.83
CA GLY A 28 7.68 -17.72 12.06
C GLY A 28 9.00 -17.40 11.37
N GLU A 29 9.83 -18.44 11.13
CA GLU A 29 11.14 -18.30 10.50
C GLU A 29 11.00 -18.01 8.99
N PHE A 30 11.21 -16.75 8.61
CA PHE A 30 11.01 -16.26 7.24
C PHE A 30 12.22 -16.55 6.34
N LEU A 31 13.40 -16.86 6.88
CA LEU A 31 14.61 -17.11 6.08
C LEU A 31 14.51 -18.38 5.23
N MET A 32 13.59 -19.29 5.57
CA MET A 32 13.37 -20.55 4.87
C MET A 32 12.29 -20.47 3.79
N ILE A 33 11.72 -19.29 3.57
CA ILE A 33 10.67 -19.13 2.56
C ILE A 33 11.31 -19.02 1.19
N PRO A 34 10.92 -19.89 0.24
CA PRO A 34 11.51 -19.85 -1.09
C PRO A 34 11.12 -18.56 -1.84
N PRO A 35 11.89 -18.16 -2.85
CA PRO A 35 11.54 -17.03 -3.71
C PRO A 35 10.32 -17.35 -4.57
N ILE A 36 9.64 -16.31 -5.04
CA ILE A 36 8.77 -16.41 -6.21
C ILE A 36 9.66 -16.30 -7.45
N MET A 37 9.46 -17.22 -8.39
CA MET A 37 10.33 -17.39 -9.56
C MET A 37 9.53 -17.21 -10.86
N ILE A 38 10.24 -17.00 -11.96
CA ILE A 38 9.67 -16.89 -13.30
C ILE A 38 10.28 -17.97 -14.19
N VAL A 39 9.45 -18.65 -14.98
CA VAL A 39 9.91 -19.63 -15.96
C VAL A 39 10.56 -18.91 -17.15
N THR A 40 11.82 -19.20 -17.44
CA THR A 40 12.58 -18.61 -18.56
C THR A 40 12.80 -19.57 -19.72
N GLU A 41 12.98 -20.86 -19.44
CA GLU A 41 13.17 -21.90 -20.46
C GLU A 41 12.44 -23.18 -20.04
N ILE A 42 11.94 -23.94 -21.03
CA ILE A 42 11.30 -25.24 -20.80
C ILE A 42 12.15 -26.31 -21.46
N ILE A 43 12.53 -27.34 -20.71
CA ILE A 43 13.34 -28.46 -21.18
C ILE A 43 12.45 -29.70 -21.18
N ASN A 44 11.98 -30.10 -22.36
CA ASN A 44 11.23 -31.34 -22.53
C ASN A 44 12.21 -32.50 -22.75
N HIS A 45 12.01 -33.57 -21.98
CA HIS A 45 12.72 -34.83 -22.12
C HIS A 45 11.87 -35.79 -22.97
N ASP A 46 11.71 -35.53 -24.27
CA ASP A 46 10.76 -36.32 -25.08
C ASP A 46 11.25 -37.74 -25.45
N ASP A 47 12.50 -38.13 -25.18
CA ASP A 47 13.11 -39.33 -25.77
C ASP A 47 13.47 -40.47 -24.79
N ASP A 48 13.03 -40.46 -23.52
CA ASP A 48 13.27 -41.61 -22.61
C ASP A 48 12.09 -42.61 -22.59
N PRO A 49 12.31 -43.91 -22.88
CA PRO A 49 11.29 -44.95 -22.85
C PRO A 49 11.00 -45.36 -21.39
N GLU A 50 10.15 -44.57 -20.74
CA GLU A 50 9.58 -44.77 -19.39
C GLU A 50 10.48 -44.52 -18.16
N PRO A 51 9.89 -44.04 -17.03
CA PRO A 51 8.51 -43.60 -16.85
C PRO A 51 8.37 -42.07 -16.91
N LYS A 52 7.40 -41.62 -17.72
CA LYS A 52 6.88 -40.24 -17.90
C LYS A 52 7.93 -39.12 -18.03
N PRO A 53 8.02 -38.45 -19.19
CA PRO A 53 8.91 -37.31 -19.35
C PRO A 53 8.48 -36.20 -18.38
N VAL A 54 9.24 -36.00 -17.31
CA VAL A 54 9.01 -34.89 -16.39
C VAL A 54 9.68 -33.67 -16.99
N ASN A 55 8.88 -32.70 -17.41
CA ASN A 55 9.40 -31.44 -17.91
C ASN A 55 10.24 -30.76 -16.82
N LYS A 56 11.39 -30.23 -17.21
CA LYS A 56 12.22 -29.39 -16.34
C LYS A 56 12.04 -27.95 -16.78
N TYR A 57 11.90 -27.07 -15.81
CA TYR A 57 11.71 -25.64 -16.05
C TYR A 57 12.92 -24.90 -15.47
N LYS A 58 13.57 -24.10 -16.30
CA LYS A 58 14.58 -23.16 -15.83
C LYS A 58 13.84 -21.95 -15.27
N CYS A 59 14.06 -21.70 -13.98
CA CYS A 59 13.39 -20.64 -13.26
C CYS A 59 14.41 -19.61 -12.80
N ILE A 60 14.04 -18.33 -12.87
CA ILE A 60 14.87 -17.20 -12.44
C ILE A 60 14.22 -16.45 -11.28
N TRP A 61 15.04 -15.92 -10.39
CA TRP A 61 14.65 -14.94 -9.37
C TRP A 61 15.82 -14.03 -9.03
N PHE A 62 15.55 -12.92 -8.35
CA PHE A 62 16.59 -12.05 -7.85
C PHE A 62 16.92 -12.38 -6.39
N SER A 63 18.21 -12.43 -6.03
CA SER A 63 18.63 -12.61 -4.65
C SER A 63 19.22 -11.31 -4.11
N SER A 64 18.53 -10.63 -3.20
CA SER A 64 19.04 -9.40 -2.56
C SER A 64 20.33 -9.65 -1.78
N LYS A 65 20.56 -10.87 -1.28
CA LYS A 65 21.79 -11.24 -0.56
C LYS A 65 23.02 -11.27 -1.45
N ARG A 66 22.89 -11.76 -2.68
CA ARG A 66 23.99 -11.83 -3.66
C ARG A 66 23.97 -10.67 -4.66
N ASN A 67 22.90 -9.88 -4.63
CA ASN A 67 22.59 -8.81 -5.55
C ASN A 67 22.65 -9.19 -7.04
N GLN A 68 22.27 -10.42 -7.34
CA GLN A 68 22.33 -11.01 -8.68
C GLN A 68 21.09 -11.85 -8.98
N PHE A 69 20.84 -12.06 -10.27
CA PHE A 69 19.88 -13.06 -10.72
C PHE A 69 20.42 -14.48 -10.50
N VAL A 70 19.57 -15.35 -9.99
CA VAL A 70 19.88 -16.75 -9.75
C VAL A 70 18.93 -17.59 -10.59
N GLU A 71 19.50 -18.59 -11.26
CA GLU A 71 18.77 -19.52 -12.09
C GLU A 71 18.85 -20.93 -11.49
N SER A 72 17.77 -21.70 -11.58
CA SER A 72 17.76 -23.11 -11.19
C SER A 72 16.83 -23.92 -12.10
N ASN A 73 17.21 -25.17 -12.36
CA ASN A 73 16.36 -26.13 -13.07
C ASN A 73 15.52 -26.91 -12.05
N LEU A 74 14.20 -26.79 -12.16
CA LEU A 74 13.25 -27.41 -11.25
C LEU A 74 12.32 -28.37 -12.00
N LEU A 75 11.85 -29.41 -11.31
CA LEU A 75 10.92 -30.38 -11.88
C LEU A 75 9.50 -29.82 -11.87
N GLU A 76 8.67 -30.23 -12.83
CA GLU A 76 7.26 -29.86 -12.88
C GLU A 76 6.50 -30.14 -11.56
N GLY A 77 6.84 -31.26 -10.92
CA GLY A 77 6.23 -31.68 -9.65
C GLY A 77 6.48 -30.71 -8.51
N ASP A 78 7.60 -29.99 -8.51
CA ASP A 78 7.97 -29.10 -7.40
C ASP A 78 7.32 -27.72 -7.51
N LEU A 79 6.71 -27.41 -8.66
CA LEU A 79 6.24 -26.07 -9.01
C LEU A 79 4.71 -25.94 -8.89
N ARG A 80 4.29 -24.77 -8.44
CA ARG A 80 2.89 -24.30 -8.42
C ARG A 80 2.80 -22.94 -9.11
N LEU A 81 1.75 -22.74 -9.91
CA LEU A 81 1.47 -21.46 -10.56
C LEU A 81 0.98 -20.43 -9.53
N ILE A 82 1.32 -19.16 -9.74
CA ILE A 82 0.67 -18.04 -9.06
C ILE A 82 0.04 -17.14 -10.12
N ASN A 83 -1.26 -16.88 -9.98
CA ASN A 83 -1.95 -15.92 -10.83
C ASN A 83 -1.68 -14.52 -10.29
N LEU A 84 -0.75 -13.82 -10.94
CA LEU A 84 -0.60 -12.39 -10.75
C LEU A 84 -1.76 -11.69 -11.46
N LYS A 85 -2.27 -10.60 -10.87
CA LYS A 85 -3.20 -9.73 -11.61
C LYS A 85 -2.49 -9.28 -12.88
N GLU A 86 -3.13 -9.48 -14.03
CA GLU A 86 -2.62 -9.02 -15.31
C GLU A 86 -2.44 -7.50 -15.23
N ILE A 87 -1.19 -7.06 -15.28
CA ILE A 87 -0.86 -5.66 -15.46
C ILE A 87 -0.80 -5.46 -16.97
N GLU A 88 -1.46 -4.41 -17.46
CA GLU A 88 -1.47 -4.09 -18.90
C GLU A 88 -0.03 -4.07 -19.42
N GLU A 89 0.23 -4.87 -20.46
CA GLU A 89 1.56 -4.99 -21.05
C GLU A 89 1.83 -3.72 -21.87
N GLU A 90 2.50 -2.74 -21.25
CA GLU A 90 3.03 -1.60 -21.96
C GLU A 90 4.15 -2.05 -22.92
N GLU A 91 4.19 -1.45 -24.11
CA GLU A 91 5.24 -1.75 -25.08
C GLU A 91 6.62 -1.37 -24.53
N LEU A 92 7.51 -2.37 -24.47
CA LEU A 92 8.85 -2.21 -23.92
C LEU A 92 9.76 -1.46 -24.91
N GLN A 93 10.21 -0.27 -24.52
CA GLN A 93 11.10 0.59 -25.30
C GLN A 93 12.50 0.67 -24.69
N LEU A 94 13.47 1.09 -25.50
CA LEU A 94 14.82 1.37 -25.03
C LEU A 94 14.80 2.51 -24.00
N GLY A 95 15.50 2.33 -22.89
CA GLY A 95 15.53 3.29 -21.79
C GLY A 95 14.31 3.23 -20.84
N SER A 96 13.32 2.37 -21.11
CA SER A 96 12.25 2.12 -20.15
C SER A 96 12.77 1.52 -18.86
N LEU A 97 12.10 1.84 -17.74
CA LEU A 97 12.37 1.24 -16.44
C LEU A 97 11.58 -0.06 -16.32
N VAL A 98 12.26 -1.13 -15.94
CA VAL A 98 11.68 -2.47 -15.85
C VAL A 98 12.11 -3.16 -14.57
N ALA A 99 11.30 -4.11 -14.11
CA ALA A 99 11.62 -5.02 -13.01
C ALA A 99 11.14 -6.43 -13.35
N LEU A 100 11.40 -7.41 -12.50
CA LEU A 100 10.78 -8.73 -12.66
C LEU A 100 9.27 -8.63 -12.38
N LYS A 101 8.46 -9.43 -13.09
CA LYS A 101 7.01 -9.57 -12.83
C LYS A 101 6.69 -9.94 -11.38
N THR A 102 7.63 -10.56 -10.67
CA THR A 102 7.48 -10.91 -9.24
C THR A 102 7.57 -9.71 -8.29
N LEU A 103 8.06 -8.55 -8.75
CA LEU A 103 8.32 -7.37 -7.91
C LEU A 103 7.11 -6.96 -7.04
N PRO A 104 5.88 -6.77 -7.58
CA PRO A 104 4.76 -6.30 -6.77
C PRO A 104 4.38 -7.27 -5.64
N VAL A 105 4.49 -8.57 -5.91
CA VAL A 105 4.14 -9.60 -4.93
C VAL A 105 5.25 -9.80 -3.91
N GLU A 106 6.52 -9.72 -4.30
CA GLU A 106 7.65 -9.75 -3.36
C GLU A 106 7.64 -8.52 -2.43
N LEU A 107 7.31 -7.32 -2.94
CA LEU A 107 7.14 -6.11 -2.12
C LEU A 107 5.98 -6.22 -1.13
N GLY A 108 4.91 -6.93 -1.50
CA GLY A 108 3.74 -7.16 -0.67
C GLY A 108 3.95 -8.20 0.44
N LYS A 109 5.08 -8.93 0.46
CA LYS A 109 5.36 -9.91 1.51
C LYS A 109 5.60 -9.19 2.84
N GLU A 110 4.73 -9.46 3.81
CA GLU A 110 4.89 -8.99 5.17
C GLU A 110 5.26 -10.15 6.11
N ARG A 111 6.23 -9.92 6.97
CA ARG A 111 6.50 -10.76 8.14
C ARG A 111 5.94 -10.10 9.39
N SER A 112 5.38 -10.90 10.29
CA SER A 112 5.00 -10.42 11.63
C SER A 112 5.93 -10.99 12.69
N PHE A 113 6.29 -10.14 13.65
CA PHE A 113 6.98 -10.58 14.85
C PHE A 113 5.95 -10.83 15.95
N LEU A 114 5.91 -12.06 16.45
CA LEU A 114 5.16 -12.38 17.66
C LEU A 114 5.93 -11.81 18.85
N HIS A 115 5.59 -10.59 19.25
CA HIS A 115 6.10 -10.03 20.49
C HIS A 115 5.29 -10.63 21.64
N SER A 116 5.80 -11.69 22.27
CA SER A 116 5.21 -12.27 23.46
C SER A 116 5.60 -11.47 24.70
N GLU A 117 5.32 -10.16 24.73
CA GLU A 117 5.34 -9.41 25.98
C GLU A 117 3.95 -9.46 26.61
N LEU A 118 3.82 -10.33 27.61
CA LEU A 118 2.76 -10.32 28.61
C LEU A 118 2.86 -9.04 29.46
N LEU A 119 2.62 -7.87 28.86
CA LEU A 119 2.39 -6.64 29.61
C LEU A 119 0.90 -6.56 29.95
N GLN A 120 0.58 -6.97 31.18
CA GLN A 120 -0.76 -7.09 31.76
C GLN A 120 -1.64 -5.83 31.73
N ASN A 121 -1.19 -4.70 31.18
CA ASN A 121 -1.93 -3.43 31.19
C ASN A 121 -2.09 -2.76 29.80
N SER A 122 -1.72 -3.43 28.71
CA SER A 122 -1.91 -2.93 27.35
C SER A 122 -2.84 -3.85 26.55
N THR A 123 -4.06 -3.40 26.28
CA THR A 123 -5.03 -4.09 25.39
C THR A 123 -4.64 -4.03 23.90
N LYS A 124 -3.44 -3.52 23.56
CA LYS A 124 -2.94 -3.51 22.19
C LYS A 124 -1.87 -4.58 22.01
N LYS A 125 -2.26 -5.71 21.42
CA LYS A 125 -1.32 -6.61 20.73
C LYS A 125 -0.68 -5.82 19.59
N THR A 126 0.52 -5.30 19.78
CA THR A 126 1.28 -4.66 18.70
C THR A 126 2.09 -5.74 17.99
N ASN A 127 1.43 -6.55 17.16
CA ASN A 127 2.17 -7.30 16.15
C ASN A 127 2.78 -6.26 15.22
N THR A 128 4.10 -6.05 15.30
CA THR A 128 4.82 -5.22 14.35
C THR A 128 5.00 -6.05 13.08
N SER A 129 4.38 -5.62 11.98
CA SER A 129 4.66 -6.18 10.66
C SER A 129 5.78 -5.39 9.99
N SER A 130 6.61 -6.08 9.22
CA SER A 130 7.66 -5.47 8.39
C SER A 130 7.74 -6.18 7.05
N GLY A 131 8.17 -5.48 6.00
CA GLY A 131 8.34 -6.08 4.68
C GLY A 131 9.46 -7.13 4.65
N LEU A 132 9.25 -8.21 3.91
CA LEU A 132 10.25 -9.24 3.63
C LEU A 132 10.89 -8.97 2.26
N LEU A 133 12.05 -8.30 2.26
CA LEU A 133 12.67 -7.77 1.03
C LEU A 133 13.81 -8.65 0.48
N THR A 134 13.79 -9.95 0.75
CA THR A 134 14.92 -10.87 0.47
C THR A 134 15.09 -11.20 -1.02
N PHE A 135 14.00 -11.16 -1.80
CA PHE A 135 13.98 -11.55 -3.21
C PHE A 135 13.38 -10.46 -4.12
N VAL A 136 13.44 -9.21 -3.66
CA VAL A 136 12.92 -8.05 -4.40
C VAL A 136 13.91 -7.68 -5.49
N SER A 137 13.48 -7.74 -6.76
CA SER A 137 14.32 -7.34 -7.89
C SER A 137 14.58 -5.83 -7.89
N PRO A 138 15.77 -5.38 -8.33
CA PRO A 138 16.04 -3.96 -8.51
C PRO A 138 15.22 -3.41 -9.69
N VAL A 139 15.07 -2.10 -9.72
CA VAL A 139 14.64 -1.39 -10.92
C VAL A 139 15.82 -1.35 -11.89
N MET A 140 15.58 -1.78 -13.12
CA MET A 140 16.56 -1.87 -14.19
C MET A 140 16.19 -0.93 -15.33
N SER A 141 17.19 -0.53 -16.13
CA SER A 141 16.97 0.16 -17.40
C SER A 141 17.22 -0.79 -18.58
N VAL A 142 16.35 -0.70 -19.59
CA VAL A 142 16.50 -1.45 -20.84
C VAL A 142 17.59 -0.81 -21.70
N ILE A 143 18.59 -1.60 -22.08
CA ILE A 143 19.70 -1.17 -22.97
C ILE A 143 19.48 -1.66 -24.40
N GLU A 144 19.08 -2.91 -24.56
CA GLU A 144 19.07 -3.60 -25.85
C GLU A 144 17.98 -4.67 -25.86
N ILE A 145 17.34 -4.85 -27.02
CA ILE A 145 16.37 -5.93 -27.26
C ILE A 145 16.96 -6.80 -28.37
N VAL A 146 17.22 -8.06 -28.06
CA VAL A 146 17.90 -9.03 -28.92
C VAL A 146 16.96 -10.20 -29.17
N LYS A 147 16.79 -10.60 -30.43
CA LYS A 147 16.09 -11.84 -30.76
C LYS A 147 16.92 -13.04 -30.30
N HIS A 148 16.28 -14.01 -29.67
CA HIS A 148 16.97 -15.23 -29.27
C HIS A 148 17.49 -15.95 -30.53
N ASN A 149 18.73 -16.42 -30.47
CA ASN A 149 19.35 -17.14 -31.58
C ASN A 149 19.66 -18.57 -31.12
N ASP A 150 18.83 -19.51 -31.57
CA ASP A 150 18.91 -20.94 -31.25
C ASP A 150 20.26 -21.58 -31.65
N GLU A 151 20.96 -21.00 -32.62
CA GLU A 151 22.17 -21.60 -33.22
C GLU A 151 23.43 -21.45 -32.35
N LYS A 152 23.48 -20.51 -31.40
CA LYS A 152 24.68 -20.29 -30.57
C LYS A 152 24.81 -21.28 -29.40
N ASP A 153 23.70 -21.88 -28.97
CA ASP A 153 23.65 -22.86 -27.88
C ASP A 153 23.82 -24.32 -28.36
N SER A 154 23.91 -24.54 -29.67
CA SER A 154 24.04 -25.86 -30.30
C SER A 154 25.46 -26.45 -30.25
N LYS A 155 26.16 -26.31 -29.12
CA LYS A 155 27.36 -27.14 -28.81
C LYS A 155 26.97 -28.48 -28.17
N VAL A 156 25.70 -28.86 -28.22
CA VAL A 156 25.19 -30.16 -27.77
C VAL A 156 25.15 -31.09 -28.98
N SER A 157 25.64 -32.32 -28.82
CA SER A 157 25.68 -33.35 -29.87
C SER A 157 24.33 -33.54 -30.57
N SER A 158 24.38 -33.75 -31.88
CA SER A 158 23.21 -33.87 -32.78
C SER A 158 22.17 -34.90 -32.36
N ASP A 159 22.56 -35.90 -31.55
CA ASP A 159 21.74 -37.05 -31.18
C ASP A 159 20.90 -36.83 -29.89
N ILE A 160 21.13 -35.73 -29.16
CA ILE A 160 20.36 -35.37 -27.96
C ILE A 160 19.86 -33.93 -28.15
N LYS A 161 19.07 -33.70 -29.20
CA LYS A 161 18.30 -32.46 -29.32
C LYS A 161 17.17 -32.50 -28.28
N ARG A 162 17.51 -32.27 -27.01
CA ARG A 162 16.54 -31.90 -25.99
C ARG A 162 15.65 -30.82 -26.60
N LYS A 163 14.35 -31.05 -26.70
CA LYS A 163 13.40 -30.05 -27.16
C LYS A 163 13.31 -28.98 -26.08
N LYS A 164 14.26 -28.05 -26.13
CA LYS A 164 14.25 -26.84 -25.32
C LYS A 164 13.36 -25.83 -26.02
N ILE A 165 12.46 -25.22 -25.26
CA ILE A 165 11.66 -24.08 -25.69
C ILE A 165 12.33 -22.85 -25.09
N TYR A 166 12.74 -21.94 -25.96
CA TYR A 166 13.41 -20.69 -25.64
C TYR A 166 12.46 -19.51 -25.82
N PRO A 167 12.70 -18.37 -25.13
CA PRO A 167 11.95 -17.14 -25.36
C PRO A 167 12.28 -16.57 -26.73
N GLU A 168 11.34 -15.85 -27.36
CA GLU A 168 11.57 -15.24 -28.67
C GLU A 168 12.51 -14.03 -28.59
N ASN A 169 12.33 -13.22 -27.55
CA ASN A 169 13.08 -11.97 -27.36
C ASN A 169 13.71 -11.93 -25.97
N LEU A 170 14.99 -11.56 -25.95
CA LEU A 170 15.76 -11.29 -24.75
C LEU A 170 16.02 -9.79 -24.65
N VAL A 171 15.93 -9.26 -23.44
CA VAL A 171 16.15 -7.86 -23.12
C VAL A 171 17.38 -7.75 -22.23
N LYS A 172 18.35 -6.97 -22.67
CA LYS A 172 19.54 -6.63 -21.88
C LYS A 172 19.20 -5.50 -20.92
N CYS A 173 19.20 -5.83 -19.64
CA CYS A 173 18.85 -4.91 -18.55
C CYS A 173 20.10 -4.53 -17.75
N LYS A 174 20.18 -3.27 -17.31
CA LYS A 174 21.25 -2.78 -16.44
C LYS A 174 20.71 -2.21 -15.15
N TRP A 175 21.42 -2.47 -14.05
CA TRP A 175 21.13 -1.89 -12.74
C TRP A 175 22.42 -1.61 -11.99
N PHE A 176 22.30 -0.79 -10.95
CA PHE A 176 23.40 -0.55 -10.03
C PHE A 176 23.49 -1.69 -9.01
N ASP A 177 24.60 -2.42 -9.05
CA ASP A 177 24.93 -3.45 -8.09
C ASP A 177 25.59 -2.83 -6.86
N ALA A 178 24.81 -2.69 -5.78
CA ALA A 178 25.29 -2.12 -4.52
C ALA A 178 26.34 -3.00 -3.81
N ALA A 179 26.36 -4.32 -4.05
CA ALA A 179 27.36 -5.20 -3.43
C ALA A 179 28.73 -5.08 -4.13
N GLY A 180 28.72 -4.89 -5.45
CA GLY A 180 29.93 -4.71 -6.26
C GLY A 180 30.30 -3.26 -6.57
N GLU A 181 29.51 -2.29 -6.11
CA GLU A 181 29.61 -0.84 -6.42
C GLU A 181 29.76 -0.53 -7.92
N LYS A 182 29.19 -1.37 -8.78
CA LYS A 182 29.33 -1.30 -10.23
C LYS A 182 27.99 -1.46 -10.91
N PHE A 183 27.92 -1.14 -12.19
CA PHE A 183 26.75 -1.52 -12.98
C PHE A 183 26.86 -2.97 -13.42
N SER A 184 25.80 -3.73 -13.19
CA SER A 184 25.65 -5.10 -13.64
C SER A 184 24.65 -5.14 -14.80
N GLU A 185 24.88 -6.07 -15.72
CA GLU A 185 24.07 -6.27 -16.92
C GLU A 185 23.63 -7.74 -16.98
N TYR A 186 22.40 -7.97 -17.40
CA TYR A 186 21.84 -9.32 -17.51
C TYR A 186 20.79 -9.40 -18.63
N LEU A 187 20.72 -10.57 -19.28
CA LEU A 187 19.74 -10.84 -20.34
C LEU A 187 18.54 -11.54 -19.73
N LEU A 188 17.35 -10.95 -19.87
CA LEU A 188 16.10 -11.49 -19.35
C LEU A 188 15.08 -11.69 -20.48
N PRO A 189 14.24 -12.73 -20.43
CA PRO A 189 13.10 -12.85 -21.35
C PRO A 189 12.16 -11.66 -21.20
N ILE A 190 11.64 -11.14 -22.32
CA ILE A 190 10.70 -10.02 -22.29
C ILE A 190 9.46 -10.36 -21.44
N GLU A 191 9.02 -11.62 -21.48
CA GLU A 191 7.86 -12.13 -20.77
C GLU A 191 8.06 -12.19 -19.26
N SER A 192 9.31 -12.08 -18.79
CA SER A 192 9.65 -12.05 -17.35
C SER A 192 9.64 -10.65 -16.75
N LEU A 193 9.52 -9.61 -17.59
CA LEU A 193 9.64 -8.22 -17.19
C LEU A 193 8.28 -7.57 -16.98
N LEU A 194 8.29 -6.60 -16.07
CA LEU A 194 7.22 -5.66 -15.80
C LEU A 194 7.75 -4.25 -16.08
N VAL A 195 7.04 -3.49 -16.90
CA VAL A 195 7.35 -2.08 -17.13
C VAL A 195 6.88 -1.28 -15.92
N ILE A 196 7.76 -0.41 -15.41
CA ILE A 196 7.43 0.50 -14.33
C ILE A 196 6.90 1.79 -14.95
N PRO A 197 5.67 2.22 -14.60
CA PRO A 197 5.08 3.42 -15.17
C PRO A 197 5.91 4.64 -14.81
N LYS A 198 6.03 5.57 -15.76
CA LYS A 198 6.67 6.87 -15.50
C LYS A 198 5.75 7.68 -14.60
N PRO A 199 6.26 8.23 -13.47
CA PRO A 199 5.42 9.00 -12.58
C PRO A 199 4.98 10.31 -13.23
N ASN A 200 3.77 10.76 -12.91
CA ASN A 200 3.31 12.09 -13.32
C ASN A 200 4.10 13.17 -12.55
N GLU A 201 5.00 13.87 -13.25
CA GLU A 201 5.88 14.89 -12.68
C GLU A 201 5.10 16.10 -12.13
N GLU A 202 4.00 16.50 -12.78
CA GLU A 202 3.15 17.61 -12.33
C GLU A 202 2.51 17.30 -10.99
N LEU A 203 1.98 16.07 -10.85
CA LEU A 203 1.38 15.59 -9.63
C LEU A 203 2.43 15.46 -8.51
N LEU A 204 3.62 14.93 -8.80
CA LEU A 204 4.72 14.87 -7.84
C LEU A 204 5.13 16.25 -7.33
N SER A 205 5.26 17.23 -8.23
CA SER A 205 5.59 18.62 -7.89
C SER A 205 4.51 19.25 -7.01
N MET A 206 3.23 19.05 -7.37
CA MET A 206 2.10 19.51 -6.56
C MET A 206 2.11 18.93 -5.15
N LEU A 207 2.33 17.62 -5.01
CA LEU A 207 2.37 16.94 -3.72
C LEU A 207 3.57 17.38 -2.88
N SER A 208 4.74 17.56 -3.50
CA SER A 208 5.93 18.09 -2.83
C SER A 208 5.69 19.49 -2.27
N LYS A 209 5.07 20.36 -3.08
CA LYS A 209 4.67 21.70 -2.64
C LYS A 209 3.71 21.63 -1.46
N ALA A 210 2.67 20.81 -1.54
CA ALA A 210 1.68 20.67 -0.48
C ALA A 210 2.29 20.20 0.85
N ILE A 211 3.28 19.30 0.82
CA ILE A 211 4.03 18.87 2.02
C ILE A 211 4.86 20.02 2.58
N SER A 212 5.59 20.74 1.72
CA SER A 212 6.46 21.85 2.15
C SER A 212 5.69 23.02 2.77
N GLU A 213 4.48 23.27 2.29
CA GLU A 213 3.61 24.37 2.74
C GLU A 213 2.69 23.96 3.89
N ASP A 214 2.81 22.74 4.43
CA ASP A 214 1.90 22.12 5.41
C ASP A 214 0.41 22.27 5.01
N SER A 215 0.15 22.19 3.71
CA SER A 215 -1.17 22.35 3.11
C SER A 215 -1.94 21.04 3.09
N TYR A 216 -3.20 21.09 2.66
CA TYR A 216 -4.12 19.96 2.64
C TYR A 216 -4.54 19.65 1.21
N LEU A 217 -4.92 18.40 0.97
CA LEU A 217 -5.41 17.94 -0.32
C LEU A 217 -6.87 17.52 -0.19
N LEU A 218 -7.72 18.05 -1.06
CA LEU A 218 -9.09 17.60 -1.24
C LEU A 218 -9.13 16.67 -2.46
N THR A 219 -9.57 15.43 -2.24
CA THR A 219 -9.60 14.37 -3.25
C THR A 219 -10.95 13.68 -3.20
N GLY A 220 -11.83 13.99 -4.17
CA GLY A 220 -13.21 13.47 -4.22
C GLY A 220 -13.91 13.51 -2.85
N ASP A 221 -13.98 12.34 -2.23
CA ASP A 221 -14.72 12.07 -0.98
C ASP A 221 -13.85 12.12 0.29
N THR A 222 -12.61 12.59 0.19
CA THR A 222 -11.66 12.57 1.31
C THR A 222 -10.85 13.85 1.42
N LEU A 223 -10.35 14.09 2.63
CA LEU A 223 -9.53 15.24 2.96
C LEU A 223 -8.23 14.75 3.60
N LEU A 224 -7.12 15.05 2.95
CA LEU A 224 -5.83 14.48 3.24
C LEU A 224 -4.88 15.56 3.74
N LYS A 225 -4.10 15.26 4.76
CA LYS A 225 -2.88 16.02 5.08
C LYS A 225 -1.67 15.22 4.61
N PRO A 226 -1.03 15.60 3.49
CA PRO A 226 0.16 14.90 3.03
C PRO A 226 1.29 15.06 4.06
N LEU A 227 2.01 13.98 4.32
CA LEU A 227 3.09 13.94 5.30
C LEU A 227 4.43 13.67 4.65
N GLN A 228 4.49 12.68 3.74
CA GLN A 228 5.73 12.23 3.14
C GLN A 228 5.49 11.59 1.78
N LEU A 229 6.39 11.87 0.83
CA LEU A 229 6.55 11.13 -0.42
C LEU A 229 7.67 10.08 -0.26
N SER A 230 7.43 8.88 -0.76
CA SER A 230 8.42 7.79 -0.75
C SER A 230 8.43 7.05 -2.08
N ASN A 231 9.60 6.61 -2.54
CA ASN A 231 9.73 5.75 -3.71
C ASN A 231 10.04 4.32 -3.24
N ARG A 232 9.25 3.36 -3.71
CA ARG A 232 9.41 1.93 -3.42
C ARG A 232 9.58 1.19 -4.74
N SER A 233 10.84 0.93 -5.10
CA SER A 233 11.21 0.22 -6.34
C SER A 233 10.53 0.79 -7.58
N GLY A 234 10.59 2.12 -7.75
CA GLY A 234 10.01 2.82 -8.90
C GLY A 234 8.60 3.35 -8.66
N TYR A 235 7.83 2.75 -7.75
CA TYR A 235 6.47 3.19 -7.45
C TYR A 235 6.48 4.27 -6.36
N PHE A 236 5.94 5.43 -6.69
CA PHE A 236 5.82 6.53 -5.74
C PHE A 236 4.57 6.37 -4.87
N HIS A 237 4.76 6.56 -3.58
CA HIS A 237 3.75 6.44 -2.55
C HIS A 237 3.65 7.75 -1.77
N LEU A 238 2.41 8.19 -1.51
CA LEU A 238 2.11 9.28 -0.60
C LEU A 238 1.63 8.71 0.74
N THR A 239 2.33 9.07 1.81
CA THR A 239 1.84 8.90 3.17
C THR A 239 1.13 10.17 3.60
N TYR A 240 -0.11 10.03 4.06
CA TYR A 240 -0.97 11.15 4.45
C TYR A 240 -1.84 10.80 5.65
N PHE A 241 -2.27 11.80 6.41
CA PHE A 241 -3.31 11.67 7.41
C PHE A 241 -4.68 11.90 6.77
N ASP A 242 -5.56 10.90 6.86
CA ASP A 242 -6.93 10.99 6.38
C ASP A 242 -7.84 11.57 7.47
N TYR A 243 -8.42 12.75 7.23
CA TYR A 243 -9.32 13.40 8.19
C TYR A 243 -10.66 12.69 8.34
N VAL A 244 -11.12 11.92 7.36
CA VAL A 244 -12.38 11.16 7.46
C VAL A 244 -12.16 9.93 8.31
N LEU A 245 -11.10 9.16 8.01
CA LEU A 245 -10.80 7.91 8.71
C LEU A 245 -10.00 8.11 10.02
N ASN A 246 -9.46 9.31 10.24
CA ASN A 246 -8.65 9.69 11.40
C ASN A 246 -7.45 8.74 11.62
N LYS A 247 -6.75 8.42 10.53
CA LYS A 247 -5.56 7.54 10.53
C LYS A 247 -4.56 7.93 9.45
N ASN A 248 -3.29 7.56 9.66
CA ASN A 248 -2.28 7.65 8.62
C ASN A 248 -2.47 6.50 7.62
N ILE A 249 -2.41 6.82 6.34
CA ILE A 249 -2.55 5.87 5.23
C ILE A 249 -1.40 6.12 4.27
N SER A 250 -0.91 5.06 3.64
CA SER A 250 0.04 5.14 2.53
C SER A 250 -0.64 4.55 1.30
N LYS A 251 -0.66 5.29 0.20
CA LYS A 251 -1.16 4.83 -1.11
C LYS A 251 -0.19 5.18 -2.21
N GLU A 252 -0.23 4.41 -3.29
CA GLU A 252 0.41 4.79 -4.55
C GLU A 252 -0.19 6.10 -5.08
N ILE A 253 0.64 6.92 -5.70
CA ILE A 253 0.22 8.25 -6.18
C ILE A 253 -0.83 8.15 -7.27
N ASP A 254 -0.77 7.13 -8.13
CA ASP A 254 -1.72 6.94 -9.23
C ASP A 254 -3.15 6.65 -8.75
N GLN A 255 -3.30 6.25 -7.48
CA GLN A 255 -4.62 6.05 -6.84
C GLN A 255 -5.22 7.34 -6.29
N ILE A 256 -4.50 8.47 -6.38
CA ILE A 256 -4.95 9.78 -5.91
C ILE A 256 -5.56 10.54 -7.08
N ILE A 257 -6.89 10.54 -7.12
CA ILE A 257 -7.65 11.14 -8.22
C ILE A 257 -7.92 12.63 -7.93
N ASP A 258 -7.58 13.49 -8.90
CA ASP A 258 -7.87 14.93 -8.92
C ASP A 258 -7.59 15.71 -7.62
N PRO A 259 -6.37 15.63 -7.05
CA PRO A 259 -6.06 16.34 -5.82
C PRO A 259 -6.08 17.86 -6.01
N LYS A 260 -6.77 18.55 -5.10
CA LYS A 260 -6.79 20.02 -5.03
C LYS A 260 -6.16 20.50 -3.73
N ILE A 261 -5.15 21.36 -3.84
CA ILE A 261 -4.51 21.98 -2.67
C ILE A 261 -5.48 22.99 -2.03
N ILE A 262 -5.67 22.86 -0.72
CA ILE A 262 -6.40 23.83 0.11
C ILE A 262 -5.55 24.20 1.33
N LEU A 263 -5.68 25.45 1.79
CA LEU A 263 -4.91 25.98 2.91
C LEU A 263 -5.47 25.58 4.29
N ASN A 264 -6.79 25.38 4.39
CA ASN A 264 -7.44 25.07 5.65
C ASN A 264 -8.52 23.99 5.46
N PRO A 265 -8.46 22.88 6.22
CA PRO A 265 -9.42 21.78 6.12
C PRO A 265 -10.75 22.12 6.79
N PHE A 266 -10.80 23.18 7.61
CA PHE A 266 -11.95 23.56 8.42
C PHE A 266 -12.63 24.81 7.88
N LYS A 267 -13.95 24.72 7.66
CA LYS A 267 -14.78 25.89 7.31
C LYS A 267 -15.10 26.74 8.53
N THR A 268 -15.43 26.09 9.64
CA THR A 268 -15.73 26.74 10.93
C THR A 268 -15.24 25.86 12.08
N HIS A 269 -15.01 26.47 13.24
CA HIS A 269 -14.66 25.76 14.46
C HIS A 269 -15.34 26.41 15.67
N ALA A 270 -15.50 25.65 16.75
CA ALA A 270 -15.95 26.11 18.05
C ALA A 270 -15.26 25.27 19.14
N PRO A 271 -14.97 25.84 20.33
CA PRO A 271 -15.27 27.21 20.73
C PRO A 271 -14.30 28.25 20.13
N ILE A 272 -14.82 29.44 19.81
CA ILE A 272 -13.98 30.59 19.38
C ILE A 272 -13.91 31.60 20.52
N PHE A 273 -12.72 31.88 21.03
CA PHE A 273 -12.48 32.90 22.05
C PHE A 273 -11.87 34.15 21.43
N LYS A 274 -12.51 35.31 21.64
CA LYS A 274 -11.96 36.61 21.24
C LYS A 274 -11.51 37.41 22.46
N LYS A 275 -10.34 38.03 22.37
CA LYS A 275 -9.83 38.96 23.38
C LYS A 275 -10.71 40.22 23.39
N ARG A 276 -11.20 40.62 24.56
CA ARG A 276 -11.93 41.86 24.79
C ARG A 276 -11.31 42.60 25.97
N LYS A 277 -11.02 43.89 25.82
CA LYS A 277 -10.62 44.74 26.95
C LYS A 277 -11.88 45.21 27.69
N LYS A 278 -11.96 44.98 28.99
CA LYS A 278 -12.99 45.54 29.87
C LYS A 278 -12.30 46.07 31.14
N GLY A 279 -12.34 47.39 31.34
CA GLY A 279 -11.69 48.05 32.49
C GLY A 279 -10.17 47.83 32.56
N GLY A 280 -9.47 47.92 31.43
CA GLY A 280 -8.01 47.74 31.36
C GLY A 280 -7.51 46.29 31.35
N LYS A 281 -8.33 45.30 31.77
CA LYS A 281 -7.98 43.87 31.74
C LYS A 281 -8.41 43.21 30.42
N ILE A 282 -7.55 42.33 29.89
CA ILE A 282 -7.86 41.49 28.72
C ILE A 282 -8.63 40.26 29.21
N ILE A 283 -9.87 40.10 28.77
CA ILE A 283 -10.74 38.95 29.07
C ILE A 283 -10.99 38.18 27.76
N LEU A 284 -10.96 36.86 27.82
CA LEU A 284 -11.38 36.00 26.70
C LEU A 284 -12.89 35.79 26.76
N LYS A 285 -13.62 36.30 25.77
CA LYS A 285 -15.06 36.03 25.62
C LYS A 285 -15.26 34.95 24.56
N GLN A 286 -15.98 33.89 24.91
CA GLN A 286 -16.44 32.90 23.94
C GLN A 286 -17.48 33.55 23.02
N THR A 287 -17.24 33.47 21.71
CA THR A 287 -18.06 34.11 20.67
C THR A 287 -18.89 33.12 19.88
N ILE A 288 -18.38 31.92 19.67
CA ILE A 288 -19.14 30.81 19.10
C ILE A 288 -19.06 29.65 20.08
N ASP A 289 -20.24 29.17 20.49
CA ASP A 289 -20.38 27.98 21.29
C ASP A 289 -20.60 26.74 20.42
N ILE A 290 -20.25 25.58 20.99
CA ILE A 290 -20.40 24.27 20.37
C ILE A 290 -21.86 24.04 19.98
N ASN A 291 -22.81 24.37 20.87
CA ASN A 291 -24.24 24.24 20.59
C ASN A 291 -24.66 25.08 19.38
N THR A 292 -24.19 26.33 19.30
CA THR A 292 -24.52 27.22 18.18
C THR A 292 -23.95 26.72 16.85
N LEU A 293 -22.75 26.13 16.85
CA LEU A 293 -22.18 25.53 15.65
C LEU A 293 -22.95 24.27 15.24
N LEU A 294 -23.27 23.38 16.18
CA LEU A 294 -24.06 22.17 15.90
C LEU A 294 -25.45 22.49 15.35
N GLU A 295 -26.17 23.44 15.94
CA GLU A 295 -27.48 23.87 15.44
C GLU A 295 -27.41 24.44 14.02
N LYS A 296 -26.35 25.20 13.71
CA LYS A 296 -26.11 25.69 12.34
C LYS A 296 -25.78 24.55 11.38
N ALA A 297 -24.97 23.58 11.81
CA ALA A 297 -24.59 22.43 11.00
C ALA A 297 -25.80 21.57 10.65
N LEU A 298 -26.70 21.34 11.61
CA LEU A 298 -27.93 20.55 11.44
C LEU A 298 -28.95 21.17 10.49
N LYS A 299 -29.00 22.50 10.41
CA LYS A 299 -29.94 23.24 9.54
C LYS A 299 -29.49 23.32 8.08
N ARG A 300 -28.27 22.89 7.74
CA ARG A 300 -27.78 22.94 6.36
C ARG A 300 -28.33 21.78 5.53
N THR A 301 -28.60 22.07 4.26
CA THR A 301 -28.92 21.06 3.24
C THR A 301 -27.71 20.18 2.95
N ASP A 302 -26.54 20.80 2.73
CA ASP A 302 -25.28 20.10 2.49
C ASP A 302 -24.59 19.83 3.82
N LYS A 303 -24.94 18.69 4.43
CA LYS A 303 -24.33 18.28 5.71
C LYS A 303 -22.85 17.98 5.49
N LYS A 304 -22.03 18.59 6.35
CA LYS A 304 -20.57 18.45 6.34
C LYS A 304 -20.12 17.57 7.47
N TYR A 305 -19.02 16.87 7.26
CA TYR A 305 -18.37 16.10 8.33
C TYR A 305 -18.02 17.02 9.50
N LEU A 306 -18.22 16.53 10.71
CA LEU A 306 -17.77 17.20 11.93
C LEU A 306 -16.54 16.49 12.47
N PHE A 307 -15.48 17.24 12.70
CA PHE A 307 -14.27 16.82 13.40
C PHE A 307 -14.37 17.28 14.84
N ILE A 308 -14.56 16.34 15.77
CA ILE A 308 -14.77 16.62 17.19
C ILE A 308 -13.60 16.15 18.04
N LYS A 309 -13.30 16.90 19.09
CA LYS A 309 -12.44 16.48 20.20
C LYS A 309 -13.33 16.14 21.37
N TYR A 310 -13.36 14.86 21.73
CA TYR A 310 -14.32 14.30 22.69
C TYR A 310 -13.61 13.71 23.89
N GLN A 311 -14.07 14.09 25.08
CA GLN A 311 -13.63 13.52 26.34
C GLN A 311 -14.56 12.38 26.75
N ASP A 312 -14.01 11.18 26.96
CA ASP A 312 -14.81 10.04 27.42
C ASP A 312 -15.07 10.08 28.94
N ARG A 313 -15.78 9.07 29.43
CA ARG A 313 -16.14 8.92 30.86
C ARG A 313 -14.91 8.75 31.76
N PHE A 314 -13.78 8.31 31.21
CA PHE A 314 -12.51 8.12 31.92
C PHE A 314 -11.57 9.33 31.78
N GLY A 315 -12.04 10.41 31.16
CA GLY A 315 -11.28 11.63 30.95
C GLY A 315 -10.33 11.56 29.75
N GLN A 316 -10.30 10.48 28.97
CA GLN A 316 -9.44 10.37 27.79
C GLN A 316 -9.99 11.21 26.66
N ILE A 317 -9.11 12.02 26.05
CA ILE A 317 -9.46 12.89 24.93
C ILE A 317 -9.16 12.16 23.63
N THR A 318 -10.16 12.08 22.75
CA THR A 318 -10.04 11.46 21.44
C THR A 318 -10.52 12.41 20.35
N THR A 319 -9.82 12.46 19.22
CA THR A 319 -10.31 13.11 18.00
C THR A 319 -11.15 12.12 17.21
N ARG A 320 -12.28 12.59 16.66
CA ARG A 320 -13.21 11.75 15.90
C ARG A 320 -13.83 12.53 14.77
N THR A 321 -14.00 11.87 13.65
CA THR A 321 -14.79 12.38 12.53
C THR A 321 -16.14 11.71 12.52
N ILE A 322 -17.19 12.50 12.43
CA ILE A 322 -18.57 12.04 12.49
C ILE A 322 -19.38 12.58 11.31
N SER A 323 -20.34 11.76 10.88
CA SER A 323 -21.32 12.05 9.82
C SER A 323 -22.71 11.62 10.25
N ARG A 324 -23.71 11.88 9.40
CA ARG A 324 -25.13 11.52 9.60
C ARG A 324 -25.65 11.88 11.00
N TYR A 325 -25.37 13.11 11.43
CA TYR A 325 -25.66 13.52 12.81
C TYR A 325 -27.05 14.12 12.99
N GLU A 326 -27.61 13.86 14.16
CA GLU A 326 -28.88 14.38 14.68
C GLU A 326 -28.78 14.68 16.19
N LEU A 327 -29.61 15.60 16.67
CA LEU A 327 -29.74 15.88 18.10
C LEU A 327 -30.86 15.03 18.69
N ILE A 328 -30.56 14.36 19.80
CA ILE A 328 -31.52 13.62 20.59
C ILE A 328 -31.39 14.02 22.06
N GLU A 329 -32.47 13.86 22.82
CA GLU A 329 -32.47 14.04 24.27
C GLU A 329 -32.62 12.68 24.94
N GLY A 330 -31.87 12.47 26.03
CA GLY A 330 -31.89 11.21 26.78
C GLY A 330 -31.53 11.42 28.24
N GLU A 331 -31.83 10.43 29.08
CA GLU A 331 -31.46 10.47 30.50
C GLU A 331 -29.92 10.41 30.66
N ASP A 332 -29.38 11.24 31.54
CA ASP A 332 -27.95 11.23 31.85
C ASP A 332 -27.59 10.08 32.79
N ASP A 333 -27.02 9.00 32.23
CA ASP A 333 -26.48 7.85 32.98
C ASP A 333 -25.43 8.24 34.04
N LEU A 334 -24.79 9.41 33.91
CA LEU A 334 -23.74 9.85 34.82
C LEU A 334 -24.26 10.69 35.98
N SER A 335 -25.50 11.19 35.89
CA SER A 335 -26.10 12.01 36.94
C SER A 335 -26.98 11.15 37.84
N LEU A 336 -26.78 11.26 39.17
CA LEU A 336 -27.67 10.64 40.16
C LEU A 336 -29.14 11.13 40.03
N LYS A 337 -29.35 12.28 39.39
CA LYS A 337 -30.66 12.92 39.24
C LYS A 337 -31.38 12.61 37.93
N LYS A 338 -30.85 11.72 37.06
CA LYS A 338 -31.44 11.36 35.76
C LYS A 338 -31.91 12.58 34.95
N SER A 339 -31.11 13.65 34.93
CA SER A 339 -31.49 14.85 34.15
C SER A 339 -31.48 14.53 32.66
N LEU A 340 -32.46 15.06 31.91
CA LEU A 340 -32.44 15.04 30.45
C LEU A 340 -31.26 15.86 29.93
N ILE A 341 -30.39 15.23 29.15
CA ILE A 341 -29.26 15.87 28.49
C ILE A 341 -29.30 15.64 26.99
N LYS A 342 -28.69 16.57 26.26
CA LYS A 342 -28.59 16.51 24.81
C LYS A 342 -27.41 15.64 24.38
N TYR A 343 -27.69 14.72 23.46
CA TYR A 343 -26.72 13.91 22.77
C TYR A 343 -26.72 14.25 21.28
N LEU A 344 -25.54 14.15 20.68
CA LEU A 344 -25.35 14.14 19.24
C LEU A 344 -25.23 12.67 18.82
N ARG A 345 -26.27 12.12 18.19
CA ARG A 345 -26.20 10.79 17.58
C ARG A 345 -25.60 10.93 16.19
N ALA A 346 -24.55 10.17 15.90
CA ALA A 346 -23.82 10.29 14.64
C ALA A 346 -23.06 9.00 14.29
N PHE A 347 -22.79 8.80 13.00
CA PHE A 347 -21.92 7.73 12.52
C PHE A 347 -20.46 8.10 12.78
N CYS A 348 -19.75 7.29 13.56
CA CYS A 348 -18.35 7.53 13.94
C CYS A 348 -17.39 6.73 13.05
N HIS A 349 -16.62 7.41 12.20
CA HIS A 349 -15.71 6.77 11.25
C HIS A 349 -14.55 6.02 11.93
N LEU A 350 -14.08 6.51 13.08
CA LEU A 350 -13.04 5.83 13.87
C LEU A 350 -13.49 4.45 14.38
N ARG A 351 -14.79 4.27 14.64
CA ARG A 351 -15.37 3.01 15.17
C ARG A 351 -16.21 2.26 14.16
N ASN A 352 -16.39 2.84 12.96
CA ASN A 352 -17.25 2.33 11.90
C ASN A 352 -18.67 1.95 12.39
N ALA A 353 -19.27 2.81 13.24
CA ALA A 353 -20.58 2.53 13.85
C ALA A 353 -21.27 3.81 14.35
N ASP A 354 -22.60 3.75 14.47
CA ASP A 354 -23.39 4.80 15.11
C ASP A 354 -23.09 4.89 16.62
N ARG A 355 -22.96 6.12 17.09
CA ARG A 355 -22.62 6.44 18.49
C ARG A 355 -23.36 7.68 18.95
N ASN A 356 -23.64 7.73 20.25
CA ASN A 356 -24.22 8.89 20.92
C ASN A 356 -23.12 9.63 21.67
N PHE A 357 -22.92 10.90 21.33
CA PHE A 357 -21.92 11.77 21.95
C PHE A 357 -22.62 12.76 22.88
N ARG A 358 -22.26 12.77 24.16
CA ARG A 358 -22.77 13.78 25.10
C ARG A 358 -22.20 15.14 24.68
N ILE A 359 -23.06 16.13 24.42
CA ILE A 359 -22.61 17.43 23.87
C ILE A 359 -21.67 18.14 24.85
N THR A 360 -21.95 18.07 26.15
CA THR A 360 -21.10 18.68 27.18
C THR A 360 -19.71 18.04 27.28
N SER A 361 -19.51 16.85 26.70
CA SER A 361 -18.22 16.15 26.64
C SER A 361 -17.45 16.42 25.33
N ILE A 362 -18.05 17.17 24.39
CA ILE A 362 -17.34 17.69 23.22
C ILE A 362 -16.59 18.94 23.67
N ILE A 363 -15.26 18.91 23.54
CA ILE A 363 -14.37 20.02 23.91
C ILE A 363 -14.24 21.00 22.75
N GLU A 364 -14.11 20.46 21.53
CA GLU A 364 -13.97 21.23 20.30
C GLU A 364 -14.77 20.55 19.18
N VAL A 365 -15.37 21.35 18.29
CA VAL A 365 -16.01 20.89 17.06
C VAL A 365 -15.57 21.77 15.90
N SER A 366 -15.17 21.15 14.80
CA SER A 366 -14.81 21.80 13.55
C SER A 366 -15.59 21.20 12.40
N GLU A 367 -16.12 22.03 11.51
CA GLU A 367 -16.74 21.59 10.27
C GLU A 367 -15.68 21.42 9.20
N LEU A 368 -15.57 20.22 8.61
CA LEU A 368 -14.70 20.01 7.46
C LEU A 368 -15.24 20.75 6.22
N VAL A 369 -14.36 21.11 5.30
CA VAL A 369 -14.76 21.67 4.00
C VAL A 369 -15.55 20.64 3.19
N LEU A 370 -15.32 19.34 3.43
CA LEU A 370 -15.95 18.20 2.78
C LEU A 370 -17.40 17.92 3.24
N ALA A 371 -18.28 17.64 2.28
CA ALA A 371 -19.67 17.19 2.49
C ALA A 371 -19.77 15.65 2.50
N TYR A 372 -20.86 15.09 3.05
CA TYR A 372 -21.09 13.63 3.10
C TYR A 372 -22.50 13.21 2.69
#